data_AF-A0A6A8AJA6-F1
#
_entry.id   AF-A0A6A8AJA6-F1
#
_cell.length_a   1.000
_cell.length_b   1.000
_cell.length_c   1.000
_cell.angle_alpha   90.00
_cell.angle_beta   90.00
_cell.angle_gamma   90.00
#
_symmetry.space_group_name_H-M   'P 1'
#
loop_
_entity.id
_entity.type
_entity.pdbx_description
1 polymer ?
#
loop_
_entity_poly.entity_id
_entity_poly.type
_entity_poly.pdbx_seq_one_letter_code
_entity_poly.pdbx_strand_id
1 'polypeptide(L)'
;MKNPNDKYYQIPSKSQFPNPKEGKIYDIRERAFCFAQRVLEIAEKLPQNRVCDVLRTQIVKSGTSIGANVEEADGTVTKRDFVNKMAIARKEAQEIINILSAIINKTKTK
;
A
#
# COMPACT_ATOMS: atom_id res chain seq x y z
N MET A 1 -8.74 -1.60 22.55
CA MET A 1 -8.40 -0.42 21.71
C MET A 1 -6.90 -0.46 21.44
N LYS A 2 -6.45 -0.33 20.19
CA LYS A 2 -5.01 -0.29 19.85
C LYS A 2 -4.38 0.99 20.42
N ASN A 3 -3.14 0.93 20.91
CA ASN A 3 -2.45 2.02 21.60
C ASN A 3 -2.14 3.17 20.62
N PRO A 4 -2.55 4.43 20.89
CA PRO A 4 -2.22 5.58 20.04
C PRO A 4 -0.71 5.87 19.92
N ASN A 5 0.10 5.37 20.86
CA ASN A 5 1.56 5.48 20.83
C ASN A 5 2.24 4.29 20.15
N ASP A 6 1.49 3.36 19.58
CA ASP A 6 2.07 2.28 18.79
C ASP A 6 2.70 2.88 17.52
N LYS A 7 3.94 2.48 17.23
CA LYS A 7 4.77 3.06 16.16
C LYS A 7 4.12 3.02 14.78
N TYR A 8 3.12 2.15 14.58
CA TYR A 8 2.37 2.00 13.33
C TYR A 8 1.34 3.12 13.09
N TYR A 9 0.88 3.80 14.15
CA TYR A 9 -0.08 4.92 14.05
C TYR A 9 0.59 6.29 14.07
N GLN A 10 1.89 6.34 14.33
CA GLN A 10 2.69 7.54 14.13
C GLN A 10 3.03 7.63 12.64
N ILE A 11 2.58 8.70 11.98
CA ILE A 11 2.95 8.99 10.59
C ILE A 11 4.48 9.12 10.55
N PRO A 12 5.21 8.20 9.88
CA PRO A 12 6.64 8.39 9.73
C PRO A 12 6.85 9.64 8.88
N SER A 13 7.70 10.55 9.36
CA SER A 13 8.12 11.71 8.55
C SER A 13 8.76 11.22 7.24
N LYS A 14 8.76 12.04 6.17
CA LYS A 14 9.36 11.66 4.88
C LYS A 14 10.82 11.15 4.96
N SER A 15 11.54 11.51 6.02
CA SER A 15 12.91 11.05 6.30
C SER A 15 13.00 9.64 6.90
N GLN A 16 11.88 9.05 7.32
CA GLN A 16 11.80 7.76 8.02
C GLN A 16 11.30 6.61 7.12
N PHE A 17 11.02 6.85 5.83
CA PHE A 17 10.72 5.74 4.93
C PHE A 17 11.93 4.80 4.88
N PRO A 18 11.75 3.50 5.20
CA PRO A 18 12.87 2.59 5.37
C PRO A 18 13.67 2.46 4.06
N ASN A 19 14.97 2.77 4.13
CA ASN A 19 15.92 2.57 3.05
C ASN A 19 16.20 1.06 2.89
N PRO A 20 16.02 0.47 1.69
CA PRO A 20 16.27 -0.95 1.43
C PRO A 20 17.67 -1.46 1.79
N LYS A 21 18.65 -0.58 2.00
CA LYS A 21 20.07 -0.93 2.20
C LYS A 21 20.54 -0.99 3.65
N GLU A 22 19.69 -0.73 4.65
CA GLU A 22 20.13 -0.52 6.04
C GLU A 22 20.01 -1.74 7.00
N GLY A 23 19.78 -2.96 6.50
CA GLY A 23 19.86 -4.17 7.35
C GLY A 23 18.79 -4.28 8.46
N LYS A 24 17.78 -3.41 8.50
CA LYS A 24 16.66 -3.49 9.46
C LYS A 24 15.73 -4.68 9.16
N ILE A 25 15.20 -5.29 10.23
CA ILE A 25 14.07 -6.23 10.15
C ILE A 25 12.89 -5.48 9.53
N TYR A 26 12.47 -5.88 8.33
CA TYR A 26 11.41 -5.21 7.58
C TYR A 26 10.04 -5.64 8.10
N ASP A 27 9.36 -4.72 8.77
CA ASP A 27 7.98 -4.92 9.16
C ASP A 27 7.04 -4.74 7.96
N ILE A 28 6.30 -5.79 7.63
CA ILE A 28 5.37 -5.78 6.50
C ILE A 28 4.18 -4.84 6.72
N ARG A 29 3.72 -4.66 7.96
CA ARG A 29 2.61 -3.76 8.32
C ARG A 29 3.02 -2.31 8.09
N GLU A 30 4.19 -1.94 8.60
CA GLU A 30 4.78 -0.61 8.41
C GLU A 30 4.96 -0.30 6.92
N ARG A 31 5.52 -1.26 6.15
CA ARG A 31 5.71 -1.10 4.71
C ARG A 31 4.39 -0.95 3.95
N ALA A 32 3.39 -1.74 4.30
CA ALA A 32 2.06 -1.67 3.68
C ALA A 32 1.38 -0.33 3.99
N PHE A 33 1.48 0.15 5.23
CA PHE A 33 0.98 1.47 5.63
C PHE A 33 1.67 2.61 4.88
N CYS A 34 3.01 2.62 4.88
CA CYS A 34 3.80 3.62 4.14
C CYS A 34 3.52 3.57 2.63
N PHE A 35 3.23 2.39 2.09
CA PHE A 35 2.85 2.22 0.70
C PHE A 35 1.48 2.83 0.43
N ALA A 36 0.47 2.55 1.26
CA ALA A 36 -0.86 3.14 1.13
C ALA A 36 -0.82 4.67 1.16
N GLN A 37 -0.02 5.28 2.04
CA GLN A 37 0.17 6.73 2.06
C GLN A 37 0.73 7.27 0.74
N ARG A 38 1.76 6.64 0.18
CA ARG A 38 2.33 7.03 -1.13
C ARG A 38 1.32 6.89 -2.26
N VAL A 39 0.46 5.88 -2.20
CA VAL A 39 -0.64 5.70 -3.17
C VAL A 39 -1.64 6.85 -3.09
N LEU A 40 -2.00 7.30 -1.88
CA LEU A 40 -2.88 8.46 -1.68
C LEU A 40 -2.24 9.74 -2.24
N GLU A 41 -0.94 9.98 -1.98
CA GLU A 41 -0.22 11.12 -2.56
C GLU A 41 -0.19 11.09 -4.10
N ILE A 42 -0.08 9.91 -4.71
CA ILE A 42 -0.14 9.75 -6.17
C ILE A 42 -1.56 10.05 -6.67
N ALA A 43 -2.57 9.50 -6.00
CA ALA A 43 -3.99 9.68 -6.33
C ALA A 43 -4.41 11.16 -6.35
N GLU A 44 -3.93 11.94 -5.39
CA GLU A 44 -4.16 13.39 -5.30
C GLU A 44 -3.51 14.18 -6.45
N LYS A 45 -2.38 13.68 -6.98
CA LYS A 45 -1.64 14.32 -8.09
C LYS A 45 -2.16 13.96 -9.47
N LEU A 46 -3.07 12.99 -9.59
CA LEU A 46 -3.64 12.62 -10.88
C LEU A 46 -4.51 13.76 -11.46
N PRO A 47 -4.38 14.09 -12.76
CA PRO A 47 -5.17 15.15 -13.39
C PRO A 47 -6.69 14.91 -13.23
N GLN A 48 -7.46 15.99 -13.19
CA GLN A 48 -8.92 15.91 -13.09
C GLN A 48 -9.54 15.59 -14.46
N ASN A 49 -9.80 14.31 -14.70
CA ASN A 49 -10.52 13.81 -15.87
C ASN A 49 -11.07 12.40 -15.61
N ARG A 50 -12.06 11.99 -16.40
CA ARG A 50 -12.78 10.72 -16.24
C ARG A 50 -11.89 9.48 -16.21
N VAL A 51 -10.81 9.44 -16.98
CA VAL A 51 -9.88 8.29 -16.98
C VAL A 51 -9.09 8.25 -15.67
N CYS A 52 -8.59 9.41 -15.23
CA CYS A 52 -7.87 9.53 -13.98
C CYS A 52 -8.77 9.31 -12.75
N ASP A 53 -10.06 9.59 -12.80
CA ASP A 53 -11.00 9.30 -11.71
C ASP A 53 -11.16 7.80 -11.46
N VAL A 54 -11.26 7.02 -12.55
CA VAL A 54 -11.29 5.55 -12.46
C VAL A 54 -9.96 5.03 -11.90
N LEU A 55 -8.83 5.52 -12.43
CA LEU A 55 -7.50 5.11 -11.96
C LEU A 55 -7.29 5.45 -10.48
N ARG A 56 -7.71 6.65 -10.05
CA ARG A 56 -7.65 7.09 -8.66
C ARG A 56 -8.39 6.12 -7.75
N THR A 57 -9.61 5.76 -8.13
CA THR A 57 -10.42 4.81 -7.38
C THR A 57 -9.75 3.44 -7.28
N GLN A 58 -9.23 2.93 -8.39
CA GLN A 58 -8.59 1.61 -8.42
C GLN A 58 -7.31 1.56 -7.58
N ILE A 59 -6.40 2.53 -7.75
CA ILE A 59 -5.15 2.53 -6.98
C ILE A 59 -5.41 2.73 -5.48
N VAL A 60 -6.35 3.60 -5.09
CA VAL A 60 -6.67 3.83 -3.68
C VAL A 60 -7.23 2.56 -3.05
N LYS A 61 -8.16 1.87 -3.73
CA LYS A 61 -8.73 0.62 -3.23
C LYS A 61 -7.67 -0.47 -3.09
N SER A 62 -6.95 -0.80 -4.16
CA SER A 62 -5.94 -1.88 -4.09
C SER A 62 -4.80 -1.53 -3.13
N GLY A 63 -4.32 -0.28 -3.14
CA GLY A 63 -3.22 0.16 -2.29
C GLY A 63 -3.52 0.12 -0.80
N THR A 64 -4.75 0.48 -0.40
CA THR A 64 -5.20 0.39 1.00
C THR A 64 -5.58 -1.03 1.40
N SER A 65 -6.13 -1.83 0.47
CA SER A 65 -6.48 -3.25 0.68
C SER A 65 -5.28 -4.12 1.07
N ILE A 66 -4.07 -3.81 0.58
CA ILE A 66 -2.83 -4.52 0.98
C ILE A 66 -2.63 -4.43 2.49
N GLY A 67 -2.66 -3.21 3.05
CA GLY A 67 -2.49 -2.98 4.49
C GLY A 67 -3.59 -3.64 5.32
N ALA A 68 -4.85 -3.52 4.87
CA ALA A 68 -5.98 -4.15 5.53
C ALA A 68 -5.82 -5.68 5.62
N ASN A 69 -5.47 -6.35 4.52
CA ASN A 69 -5.27 -7.80 4.51
C ASN A 69 -4.05 -8.24 5.33
N VAL A 70 -2.98 -7.44 5.38
CA VAL A 70 -1.81 -7.70 6.25
C VAL A 70 -2.20 -7.59 7.73
N GLU A 71 -2.99 -6.57 8.10
CA GLU A 71 -3.53 -6.42 9.46
C GLU A 71 -4.46 -7.56 9.84
N GLU A 72 -5.32 -7.99 8.92
CA GLU A 72 -6.21 -9.14 9.15
C GLU A 72 -5.41 -10.43 9.32
N ALA A 73 -4.36 -10.65 8.53
CA ALA A 73 -3.49 -11.83 8.65
C ALA A 73 -2.91 -11.99 10.06
N ASP A 74 -2.45 -10.89 10.66
CA ASP A 74 -1.90 -10.86 12.02
C ASP A 74 -2.92 -11.25 13.10
N GLY A 75 -4.21 -10.97 12.87
CA GLY A 75 -5.30 -11.35 13.77
C GLY A 75 -5.82 -12.78 13.60
N THR A 76 -5.29 -13.55 12.63
CA THR A 76 -5.80 -14.89 12.35
C THR A 76 -5.32 -15.94 13.35
N VAL A 77 -6.19 -16.90 13.67
CA VAL A 77 -5.89 -17.99 14.61
C VAL A 77 -5.18 -19.16 13.93
N THR A 78 -5.40 -19.35 12.62
CA THR A 78 -4.86 -20.51 11.89
C THR A 78 -3.85 -20.10 10.83
N LYS A 79 -2.83 -20.94 10.63
CA LYS A 79 -1.84 -20.76 9.56
C LYS A 79 -2.48 -20.71 8.17
N ARG A 80 -3.56 -21.46 7.95
CA ARG A 80 -4.27 -21.46 6.66
C ARG A 80 -4.89 -20.11 6.36
N ASP A 81 -5.55 -19.51 7.35
CA ASP A 81 -6.19 -18.20 7.18
C ASP A 81 -5.15 -17.09 7.06
N PHE A 82 -4.06 -17.15 7.84
CA PHE A 82 -2.89 -16.28 7.67
C PHE A 82 -2.39 -16.27 6.22
N VAL A 83 -2.15 -17.45 5.64
CA VAL A 83 -1.65 -17.60 4.27
C VAL A 83 -2.67 -17.06 3.26
N ASN A 84 -3.96 -17.31 3.48
CA ASN A 84 -5.02 -16.81 2.62
C ASN A 84 -5.06 -15.26 2.60
N LYS A 85 -5.03 -14.61 3.75
CA LYS A 85 -5.01 -13.14 3.86
C LYS A 85 -3.75 -12.53 3.23
N MET A 86 -2.58 -13.12 3.47
CA MET A 86 -1.34 -12.69 2.83
C MET A 86 -1.36 -12.90 1.30
N ALA A 87 -2.01 -13.95 0.80
CA ALA A 87 -2.18 -14.18 -0.63
C ALA A 87 -3.10 -13.14 -1.28
N ILE A 88 -4.15 -12.69 -0.59
CA ILE A 88 -5.01 -11.58 -1.04
C ILE A 88 -4.19 -10.28 -1.09
N ALA A 89 -3.45 -9.95 -0.04
CA ALA A 89 -2.57 -8.78 -0.02
C ALA A 89 -1.58 -8.79 -1.20
N ARG A 90 -1.02 -9.97 -1.53
CA ARG A 90 -0.12 -10.12 -2.69
C ARG A 90 -0.82 -9.88 -4.02
N LYS A 91 -2.07 -10.33 -4.19
CA LYS A 91 -2.85 -10.10 -5.43
C LYS A 91 -3.12 -8.61 -5.64
N GLU A 92 -3.53 -7.90 -4.59
CA GLU A 92 -3.75 -6.45 -4.62
C GLU A 92 -2.46 -5.68 -4.97
N ALA A 93 -1.32 -6.14 -4.42
CA ALA A 93 -0.01 -5.60 -4.77
C ALA A 93 0.37 -5.82 -6.25
N GLN A 94 -0.05 -6.90 -6.87
CA GLN A 94 0.18 -7.14 -8.30
C GLN A 94 -0.69 -6.24 -9.17
N GLU A 95 -1.96 -6.04 -8.78
CA GLU A 95 -2.89 -5.18 -9.50
C GLU A 95 -2.38 -3.72 -9.54
N ILE A 96 -1.93 -3.20 -8.40
CA ILE A 96 -1.43 -1.82 -8.34
C ILE A 96 -0.14 -1.62 -9.15
N ILE A 97 0.73 -2.64 -9.25
CA ILE A 97 1.93 -2.58 -10.10
C ILE A 97 1.54 -2.38 -11.57
N ASN A 98 0.53 -3.11 -12.05
CA ASN A 98 0.06 -3.00 -13.42
C ASN A 98 -0.53 -1.61 -13.69
N ILE A 99 -1.33 -1.08 -12.77
CA ILE A 99 -1.97 0.23 -12.92
C ILE A 99 -0.93 1.36 -12.89
N LEU A 100 0.00 1.34 -11.93
CA LEU A 100 1.06 2.34 -11.85
C LEU A 100 1.96 2.32 -13.08
N SER A 101 2.26 1.14 -13.63
CA SER A 101 3.00 1.00 -14.88
C SER A 101 2.27 1.65 -16.06
N ALA A 102 0.94 1.46 -16.15
CA ALA A 102 0.13 2.12 -17.17
C ALA A 102 0.14 3.66 -17.03
N ILE A 103 0.06 4.18 -15.80
CA ILE A 103 0.15 5.62 -15.52
C ILE A 103 1.51 6.16 -15.97
N ILE A 104 2.61 5.52 -15.60
CA ILE A 104 3.98 5.94 -15.96
C ILE A 104 4.20 5.91 -17.47
N ASN A 105 3.72 4.87 -18.16
CA ASN A 105 3.90 4.79 -19.61
C ASN A 105 3.14 5.91 -20.33
N LYS A 106 1.95 6.28 -19.85
CA LYS A 106 1.17 7.40 -20.38
C LYS A 106 1.82 8.77 -20.14
N THR A 107 2.61 8.94 -19.06
CA THR A 107 3.33 10.19 -18.81
C THR A 107 4.61 10.33 -19.61
N LYS A 108 5.24 9.22 -20.04
CA LYS A 108 6.43 9.23 -20.91
C LYS A 108 6.14 9.47 -22.39
N THR A 109 4.89 9.33 -22.82
CA THR A 109 4.47 9.54 -24.21
C THR A 109 4.01 10.97 -24.52
N LYS A 110 4.21 11.89 -23.57
CA LYS A 110 4.05 13.34 -23.75
C LYS A 110 5.40 14.01 -23.67
#